data_AF-A0A1W0XEI7-F1
#
_entry.id   AF-A0A1W0XEI7-F1
#
_cell.length_a   1.000
_cell.length_b   1.000
_cell.length_c   1.000
_cell.angle_alpha   90.00
_cell.angle_beta   90.00
_cell.angle_gamma   90.00
#
_symmetry.space_group_name_H-M   'P 1'
#
loop_
_entity.id
_entity.type
_entity.pdbx_description
1 polymer ?
#
loop_
_entity_poly.entity_id
_entity_poly.type
_entity_poly.pdbx_seq_one_letter_code
_entity_poly.pdbx_strand_id
1 'polypeptide(L)'
;MREKDTGTHTKVTQYTLITFDAATVREHRPEQVVNCQLLTFVNGHADGNMERLQLPPIRWNVSDLQRLLPNLTGNENGMVNGSVNGTTTMTDLATTHPLLYLRTHFTLMVVLVFVLISSTVVGTIGNLLVILTLTLVQSLRSVGNMFILNLALADLVISTTVVPFNAVGALNGEVAFLNDNMLCNVIGSVCAPACMSSMWNMCVISLNRYILICYPHLYKQLFTPWSTFFICFMIWFLCHMAHIPNHVGWGKISWNPDFYLCTFDVLDTHSYAIFYVFLGVLLPLVGVLYGYVSIFFKVRAVKISVRQHRRGAVLEKVEKHGSTSTKSKRPVQTQVAGFTREDIRLAKTLFVAFAVFFLCWLPFALLVLFGQPRIIPKWIYVVAMFMAHGNSAMNPIIYGMSNKKFREGYRRVAKCSPNTVSSGAEGSSLAPKKHETLSNSKQRMHPSLSVNASFRNASLNPAE
;
A
#
# COMPACT_ATOMS: atom_id res chain seq x y z
N MET A 1 -19.25 26.50 22.31
CA MET A 1 -19.29 27.68 23.20
C MET A 1 -20.38 27.44 24.25
N ARG A 2 -20.20 27.96 25.48
CA ARG A 2 -20.91 27.60 26.73
C ARG A 2 -22.43 27.42 26.61
N GLU A 3 -22.92 26.28 27.08
CA GLU A 3 -24.32 25.94 27.31
C GLU A 3 -24.79 26.59 28.62
N LYS A 4 -25.82 27.43 28.55
CA LYS A 4 -26.57 27.88 29.74
C LYS A 4 -27.77 26.94 29.86
N ASP A 5 -27.77 26.18 30.94
CA ASP A 5 -28.80 25.25 31.34
C ASP A 5 -30.04 26.04 31.82
N THR A 6 -31.07 26.10 30.99
CA THR A 6 -32.41 26.58 31.38
C THR A 6 -33.41 25.48 31.07
N GLY A 7 -33.91 24.83 32.14
CA GLY A 7 -34.75 23.65 32.13
C GLY A 7 -36.14 23.85 31.52
N THR A 8 -36.21 23.76 30.19
CA THR A 8 -37.40 23.36 29.45
C THR A 8 -36.96 22.31 28.43
N HIS A 9 -37.38 21.05 28.64
CA HIS A 9 -37.20 19.99 27.65
C HIS A 9 -38.09 20.27 26.43
N THR A 10 -37.68 21.21 25.58
CA THR A 10 -38.25 21.37 24.25
C THR A 10 -37.84 20.12 23.46
N LYS A 11 -38.80 19.23 23.18
CA LYS A 11 -38.57 18.10 22.26
C LYS A 11 -38.11 18.70 20.93
N VAL A 12 -36.82 18.60 20.63
CA VAL A 12 -36.29 18.92 19.30
C VAL A 12 -36.83 17.85 18.36
N THR A 13 -37.95 18.14 17.69
CA THR A 13 -38.47 17.25 16.66
C THR A 13 -37.73 17.56 15.36
N GLN A 14 -36.85 16.65 14.96
CA GLN A 14 -36.16 16.72 13.69
C GLN A 14 -37.01 16.01 12.63
N TYR A 15 -37.37 16.72 11.56
CA TYR A 15 -38.09 16.14 10.43
C TYR A 15 -37.13 16.05 9.25
N THR A 16 -37.09 14.90 8.60
CA THR A 16 -36.34 14.75 7.35
C THR A 16 -37.29 14.41 6.23
N LEU A 17 -37.30 15.29 5.23
CA LEU A 17 -38.05 15.13 4.01
C LEU A 17 -37.11 14.57 2.94
N ILE A 18 -37.51 13.44 2.35
CA ILE A 18 -36.83 12.90 1.16
C ILE A 18 -37.66 13.31 -0.05
N THR A 19 -37.07 14.07 -0.95
CA THR A 19 -37.72 14.49 -2.20
C THR A 19 -37.06 13.80 -3.39
N PHE A 20 -37.86 13.20 -4.27
CA PHE A 20 -37.41 12.49 -5.47
C PHE A 20 -38.48 12.54 -6.58
N ASP A 21 -38.06 12.28 -7.82
CA ASP A 21 -38.94 12.26 -8.99
C ASP A 21 -39.91 11.06 -8.92
N ALA A 22 -41.22 11.35 -9.02
CA ALA A 22 -42.29 10.37 -8.91
C ALA A 22 -42.41 9.43 -10.11
N ALA A 23 -41.98 9.87 -11.29
CA ALA A 23 -42.12 9.09 -12.52
C ALA A 23 -41.28 7.80 -12.46
N THR A 24 -40.12 7.84 -11.81
CA THR A 24 -39.17 6.71 -11.74
C THR A 24 -39.58 5.66 -10.70
N VAL A 25 -40.22 6.04 -9.59
CA VAL A 25 -40.59 5.09 -8.53
C VAL A 25 -41.89 4.32 -8.85
N ARG A 26 -42.80 4.93 -9.63
CA ARG A 26 -44.11 4.34 -9.96
C ARG A 26 -44.04 3.13 -10.90
N GLU A 27 -42.97 2.99 -11.69
CA GLU A 27 -42.79 1.87 -12.64
C GLU A 27 -42.47 0.51 -11.99
N HIS A 28 -42.41 0.42 -10.64
CA HIS A 28 -42.18 -0.84 -9.90
C HIS A 28 -40.94 -1.63 -10.34
N ARG A 29 -39.91 -0.99 -10.91
CA ARG A 29 -38.63 -1.65 -11.20
C ARG A 29 -37.70 -1.54 -9.98
N PRO A 30 -37.53 -2.60 -9.17
CA PRO A 30 -36.77 -2.53 -7.91
C PRO A 30 -35.27 -2.23 -8.11
N GLU A 31 -34.77 -2.39 -9.34
CA GLU A 31 -33.37 -2.17 -9.73
C GLU A 31 -33.09 -0.75 -10.27
N GLN A 32 -34.10 0.12 -10.37
CA GLN A 32 -33.86 1.51 -10.75
C GLN A 32 -33.24 2.31 -9.61
N VAL A 33 -32.40 3.28 -9.99
CA VAL A 33 -31.71 4.19 -9.08
C VAL A 33 -32.28 5.60 -9.25
N VAL A 34 -32.64 6.25 -8.14
CA VAL A 34 -33.24 7.59 -8.12
C VAL A 34 -32.40 8.57 -7.34
N ASN A 35 -32.27 9.80 -7.84
CA ASN A 35 -31.63 10.89 -7.11
C ASN A 35 -32.58 11.40 -6.02
N CYS A 36 -32.20 11.23 -4.77
CA CYS A 36 -32.95 11.71 -3.63
C CYS A 36 -32.26 12.93 -3.04
N GLN A 37 -33.02 14.02 -2.87
CA GLN A 37 -32.57 15.18 -2.12
C GLN A 37 -33.08 15.07 -0.68
N LEU A 38 -32.14 15.11 0.27
CA LEU A 38 -32.44 15.01 1.70
C LEU A 38 -32.51 16.41 2.31
N LEU A 39 -33.66 16.77 2.85
CA LEU A 39 -33.92 18.04 3.51
C LEU A 39 -34.19 17.77 4.97
N THR A 40 -33.28 18.22 5.84
CA THR A 40 -33.44 18.06 7.28
C THR A 40 -33.84 19.39 7.89
N PHE A 41 -34.93 19.38 8.66
CA PHE A 41 -35.44 20.53 9.39
C PHE A 41 -35.16 20.29 10.88
N VAL A 42 -34.41 21.20 11.49
CA VAL A 42 -34.14 21.17 12.93
C VAL A 42 -34.99 22.26 13.57
N ASN A 43 -35.88 21.88 14.49
CA ASN A 43 -36.66 22.83 15.25
C ASN A 43 -35.80 23.39 16.40
N GLY A 44 -35.08 24.46 16.11
CA GLY A 44 -34.20 25.16 17.05
C GLY A 44 -34.74 26.55 17.34
N HIS A 45 -35.07 26.80 18.62
CA HIS A 45 -35.54 28.07 19.20
C HIS A 45 -37.05 28.35 19.21
N ALA A 46 -37.44 29.04 20.29
CA ALA A 46 -38.78 29.45 20.66
C ALA A 46 -39.48 30.38 19.62
N ASP A 47 -38.79 30.76 18.55
CA ASP A 47 -39.25 31.69 17.52
C ASP A 47 -39.81 30.99 16.25
N GLY A 48 -39.84 29.64 16.21
CA GLY A 48 -40.50 28.88 15.14
C GLY A 48 -39.78 28.88 13.78
N ASN A 49 -38.56 29.42 13.69
CA ASN A 49 -37.76 29.39 12.47
C ASN A 49 -37.08 28.01 12.30
N MET A 50 -37.49 27.27 11.26
CA MET A 50 -36.84 26.01 10.88
C MET A 50 -35.56 26.26 10.08
N GLU A 51 -34.41 25.87 10.60
CA GLU A 51 -33.19 25.79 9.78
C GLU A 51 -33.27 24.58 8.84
N ARG A 52 -33.12 24.85 7.53
CA ARG A 52 -33.13 23.84 6.47
C ARG A 52 -31.70 23.44 6.13
N LEU A 53 -31.29 22.24 6.53
CA LEU A 53 -30.04 21.64 6.06
C LEU A 53 -30.32 20.84 4.79
N GLN A 54 -29.83 21.35 3.65
CA GLN A 54 -29.94 20.70 2.35
C GLN A 54 -28.66 19.94 2.05
N LEU A 55 -28.72 18.60 2.10
CA LEU A 55 -27.59 17.77 1.69
C LEU A 55 -27.53 17.65 0.16
N PRO A 56 -26.33 17.47 -0.41
CA PRO A 56 -26.18 17.13 -1.82
C PRO A 56 -27.00 15.86 -2.13
N PRO A 57 -27.62 15.76 -3.31
CA PRO A 57 -28.42 14.61 -3.69
C PRO A 57 -27.60 13.32 -3.59
N ILE A 58 -28.28 12.24 -3.18
CA ILE A 58 -27.72 10.91 -3.02
C ILE A 58 -28.56 9.96 -3.87
N ARG A 59 -27.94 9.10 -4.68
CA ARG A 59 -28.65 8.02 -5.37
C ARG A 59 -29.08 6.91 -4.42
N TRP A 60 -30.31 6.47 -4.60
CA TRP A 60 -30.91 5.39 -3.83
C TRP A 60 -31.49 4.35 -4.77
N ASN A 61 -31.36 3.07 -4.40
CA ASN A 61 -32.14 2.02 -5.04
C ASN A 61 -33.60 2.19 -4.64
N VAL A 62 -34.51 2.07 -5.62
CA VAL A 62 -35.95 2.14 -5.38
C VAL A 62 -36.39 1.09 -4.36
N SER A 63 -35.81 -0.12 -4.39
CA SER A 63 -36.12 -1.18 -3.43
C SER A 63 -35.72 -0.85 -1.98
N ASP A 64 -34.62 -0.13 -1.77
CA ASP A 64 -34.21 0.32 -0.42
C ASP A 64 -35.14 1.46 0.05
N LEU A 65 -35.47 2.39 -0.85
CA LEU A 65 -36.40 3.50 -0.57
C LEU A 65 -37.81 3.00 -0.18
N GLN A 66 -38.36 2.04 -0.92
CA GLN A 66 -39.69 1.46 -0.68
C GLN A 66 -39.76 0.71 0.66
N ARG A 67 -38.68 0.06 1.09
CA ARG A 67 -38.62 -0.58 2.41
C ARG A 67 -38.61 0.43 3.55
N LEU A 68 -37.86 1.52 3.36
CA LEU A 68 -37.68 2.55 4.38
C LEU A 68 -38.87 3.51 4.45
N LEU A 69 -39.59 3.67 3.35
CA LEU A 69 -40.81 4.46 3.24
C LEU A 69 -41.94 3.59 2.62
N PRO A 70 -42.56 2.68 3.40
CA PRO A 70 -43.60 1.80 2.88
C PRO A 70 -44.88 2.55 2.45
N ASN A 71 -45.10 3.78 2.94
CA ASN A 71 -46.29 4.59 2.70
C ASN A 71 -46.04 5.76 1.73
N LEU A 72 -45.24 5.57 0.68
CA LEU A 72 -45.01 6.61 -0.34
C LEU A 72 -46.31 6.90 -1.12
N THR A 73 -47.04 7.95 -0.74
CA THR A 73 -48.20 8.45 -1.48
C THR A 73 -47.74 9.40 -2.59
N GLY A 74 -47.88 8.99 -3.85
CA GLY A 74 -47.54 9.84 -4.99
C GLY A 74 -48.57 10.94 -5.22
N ASN A 75 -48.15 12.20 -5.24
CA ASN A 75 -48.99 13.29 -5.75
C ASN A 75 -48.95 13.31 -7.29
N GLU A 76 -50.01 13.82 -7.92
CA GLU A 76 -50.20 13.86 -9.38
C GLU A 76 -49.23 14.82 -10.11
N ASN A 77 -48.43 15.60 -9.38
CA ASN A 77 -47.52 16.62 -9.94
C ASN A 77 -46.07 16.16 -10.17
N GLY A 78 -45.81 14.86 -10.32
CA GLY A 78 -44.48 14.37 -10.74
C GLY A 78 -43.38 14.37 -9.66
N MET A 79 -43.60 14.89 -8.45
CA MET A 79 -42.70 14.73 -7.30
C MET A 79 -43.40 14.00 -6.15
N VAL A 80 -42.77 12.95 -5.60
CA VAL A 80 -43.25 12.29 -4.37
C VAL A 80 -42.47 12.83 -3.19
N ASN A 81 -43.20 13.23 -2.15
CA ASN A 81 -42.63 13.65 -0.89
C ASN A 81 -42.85 12.54 0.14
N GLY A 82 -41.77 11.91 0.60
CA GLY A 82 -41.80 11.02 1.76
C GLY A 82 -41.38 11.80 3.01
N SER A 83 -42.29 11.98 3.97
CA SER A 83 -41.92 12.55 5.28
C SER A 83 -41.58 11.43 6.26
N VAL A 84 -40.36 11.45 6.79
CA VAL A 84 -39.97 10.57 7.88
C VAL A 84 -40.23 11.29 9.20
N ASN A 85 -41.24 10.84 9.95
CA ASN A 85 -41.52 11.35 11.29
C ASN A 85 -40.73 10.54 12.33
N GLY A 86 -39.79 11.18 13.01
CA GLY A 86 -39.07 10.61 14.16
C GLY A 86 -37.55 10.57 14.00
N THR A 87 -36.84 10.65 15.13
CA THR A 87 -35.38 10.49 15.21
C THR A 87 -34.94 9.05 14.94
N THR A 88 -35.74 8.05 15.33
CA THR A 88 -35.43 6.61 15.16
C THR A 88 -35.36 6.17 13.70
N THR A 89 -36.28 6.63 12.86
CA THR A 89 -36.30 6.30 11.43
C THR A 89 -35.16 6.98 10.65
N MET A 90 -34.67 8.14 11.11
CA MET A 90 -33.47 8.77 10.56
C MET A 90 -32.18 8.04 10.93
N THR A 91 -32.09 7.51 12.15
CA THR A 91 -30.98 6.61 12.51
C THR A 91 -31.01 5.34 11.67
N ASP A 92 -32.18 4.75 11.42
CA ASP A 92 -32.32 3.57 10.56
C ASP A 92 -31.89 3.88 9.11
N LEU A 93 -32.32 5.02 8.56
CA LEU A 93 -31.93 5.51 7.23
C LEU A 93 -30.41 5.71 7.11
N ALA A 94 -29.79 6.32 8.13
CA ALA A 94 -28.36 6.54 8.16
C ALA A 94 -27.57 5.22 8.24
N THR A 95 -28.08 4.20 8.91
CA THR A 95 -27.40 2.90 9.01
C THR A 95 -27.41 2.08 7.72
N THR A 96 -28.36 2.34 6.81
CA THR A 96 -28.50 1.58 5.56
C THR A 96 -27.66 2.14 4.42
N HIS A 97 -27.53 3.48 4.31
CA HIS A 97 -26.81 4.11 3.20
C HIS A 97 -25.41 4.62 3.59
N PRO A 98 -24.30 4.14 2.98
CA PRO A 98 -22.92 4.48 3.37
C PRO A 98 -22.60 5.97 3.41
N LEU A 99 -22.92 6.71 2.34
CA LEU A 99 -22.67 8.16 2.30
C LEU A 99 -23.49 8.94 3.33
N LEU A 100 -24.70 8.47 3.65
CA LEU A 100 -25.55 9.12 4.63
C LEU A 100 -25.04 8.82 6.04
N TYR A 101 -24.62 7.57 6.28
CA TYR A 101 -23.92 7.17 7.49
C TYR A 101 -22.73 8.07 7.77
N LEU A 102 -21.85 8.25 6.77
CA LEU A 102 -20.64 9.05 6.91
C LEU A 102 -20.97 10.54 7.16
N ARG A 103 -21.93 11.12 6.43
CA ARG A 103 -22.34 12.52 6.59
C ARG A 103 -23.00 12.80 7.95
N THR A 104 -23.79 11.87 8.47
CA THR A 104 -24.42 12.00 9.79
C THR A 104 -23.44 11.77 10.93
N HIS A 105 -22.38 10.98 10.71
CA HIS A 105 -21.32 10.72 11.66
C HIS A 105 -20.09 11.60 11.35
N PHE A 106 -20.23 12.92 11.51
CA PHE A 106 -19.21 13.91 11.13
C PHE A 106 -17.82 13.60 11.69
N THR A 107 -17.71 13.19 12.96
CA THR A 107 -16.43 12.80 13.56
C THR A 107 -15.76 11.64 12.82
N LEU A 108 -16.54 10.63 12.41
CA LEU A 108 -16.03 9.50 11.66
C LEU A 108 -15.55 9.93 10.26
N MET A 109 -16.30 10.81 9.60
CA MET A 109 -15.90 11.39 8.30
C MET A 109 -14.58 12.14 8.41
N VAL A 110 -14.45 13.04 9.40
CA VAL A 110 -13.22 13.81 9.63
C VAL A 110 -12.04 12.89 9.90
N VAL A 111 -12.21 11.87 10.74
CA VAL A 111 -11.17 10.88 11.03
C VAL A 111 -10.77 10.11 9.78
N LEU A 112 -11.75 9.61 9.00
CA LEU A 112 -11.48 8.88 7.76
C LEU A 112 -10.69 9.73 6.77
N VAL A 113 -11.16 10.94 6.49
CA VAL A 113 -10.51 11.87 5.53
C VAL A 113 -9.12 12.26 6.00
N PHE A 114 -8.95 12.56 7.29
CA PHE A 114 -7.63 12.84 7.87
C PHE A 114 -6.67 11.66 7.67
N VAL A 115 -7.14 10.43 7.90
CA VAL A 115 -6.34 9.23 7.70
C VAL A 115 -5.97 9.06 6.24
N LEU A 116 -6.91 9.21 5.31
CA LEU A 116 -6.64 9.08 3.87
C LEU A 116 -5.61 10.13 3.41
N ILE A 117 -5.76 11.39 3.81
CA ILE A 117 -4.79 12.45 3.48
C ILE A 117 -3.43 12.16 4.10
N SER A 118 -3.38 11.77 5.38
CA SER A 118 -2.11 11.43 6.03
C SER A 118 -1.44 10.21 5.38
N SER A 119 -2.21 9.22 4.96
CA SER A 119 -1.73 8.02 4.27
C SER A 119 -1.19 8.36 2.88
N THR A 120 -1.84 9.26 2.14
CA THR A 120 -1.33 9.80 0.88
C THR A 120 0.04 10.46 1.07
N VAL A 121 0.17 11.34 2.07
CA VAL A 121 1.43 12.07 2.32
C VAL A 121 2.54 11.12 2.77
N VAL A 122 2.28 10.31 3.81
CA VAL A 122 3.28 9.40 4.38
C VAL A 122 3.64 8.29 3.39
N GLY A 123 2.64 7.73 2.69
CA GLY A 123 2.84 6.71 1.67
C GLY A 123 3.67 7.23 0.50
N THR A 124 3.36 8.41 -0.03
CA THR A 124 4.11 9.01 -1.13
C THR A 124 5.56 9.28 -0.72
N ILE A 125 5.77 10.02 0.38
CA ILE A 125 7.12 10.37 0.85
C ILE A 125 7.93 9.12 1.21
N GLY A 126 7.32 8.18 1.92
CA GLY A 126 7.97 6.96 2.38
C GLY A 126 8.39 6.06 1.21
N ASN A 127 7.52 5.86 0.22
CA ASN A 127 7.85 5.00 -0.92
C ASN A 127 8.85 5.67 -1.87
N LEU A 128 8.78 7.00 -2.06
CA LEU A 128 9.86 7.75 -2.73
C LEU A 128 11.19 7.60 -2.00
N LEU A 129 11.20 7.66 -0.67
CA LEU A 129 12.41 7.46 0.13
C LEU A 129 12.97 6.04 -0.04
N VAL A 130 12.12 5.01 -0.12
CA VAL A 130 12.54 3.63 -0.44
C VAL A 130 13.20 3.58 -1.81
N ILE A 131 12.55 4.13 -2.84
CA ILE A 131 13.06 4.14 -4.21
C ILE A 131 14.41 4.84 -4.25
N LEU A 132 14.51 6.07 -3.74
CA LEU A 132 15.75 6.85 -3.69
C LEU A 132 16.85 6.12 -2.92
N THR A 133 16.51 5.45 -1.82
CA THR A 133 17.51 4.71 -1.03
C THR A 133 18.06 3.52 -1.78
N LEU A 134 17.20 2.76 -2.46
CA LEU A 134 17.61 1.61 -3.26
C LEU A 134 18.38 2.02 -4.52
N THR A 135 18.05 3.17 -5.12
CA THR A 135 18.72 3.66 -6.32
C THR A 135 20.00 4.41 -5.99
N LEU A 136 20.11 5.16 -4.90
CA LEU A 136 21.29 5.98 -4.60
C LEU A 136 22.34 5.27 -3.74
N VAL A 137 21.94 4.35 -2.86
CA VAL A 137 22.88 3.69 -1.93
C VAL A 137 23.43 2.41 -2.54
N GLN A 138 24.67 2.45 -3.00
CA GLN A 138 25.30 1.32 -3.71
C GLN A 138 25.29 0.01 -2.91
N SER A 139 25.48 0.07 -1.58
CA SER A 139 25.46 -1.12 -0.72
C SER A 139 24.09 -1.83 -0.63
N LEU A 140 23.02 -1.18 -1.07
CA LEU A 140 21.67 -1.74 -1.15
C LEU A 140 21.27 -2.17 -2.57
N ARG A 141 22.08 -1.85 -3.60
CA ARG A 141 21.80 -2.25 -4.98
C ARG A 141 22.08 -3.74 -5.13
N SER A 142 21.03 -4.55 -5.08
CA SER A 142 21.08 -6.00 -5.30
C SER A 142 19.87 -6.45 -6.10
N VAL A 143 20.00 -7.57 -6.81
CA VAL A 143 18.92 -8.13 -7.64
C VAL A 143 17.65 -8.37 -6.80
N GLY A 144 17.78 -8.95 -5.61
CA GLY A 144 16.63 -9.18 -4.73
C GLY A 144 15.96 -7.91 -4.21
N ASN A 145 16.66 -6.77 -4.18
CA ASN A 145 16.07 -5.49 -3.77
C ASN A 145 15.31 -4.80 -4.90
N MET A 146 15.44 -5.25 -6.15
CA MET A 146 14.60 -4.76 -7.25
C MET A 146 13.12 -5.05 -7.02
N PHE A 147 12.78 -6.18 -6.39
CA PHE A 147 11.39 -6.49 -6.03
C PHE A 147 10.84 -5.57 -4.94
N ILE A 148 11.69 -5.14 -3.99
CA ILE A 148 11.30 -4.14 -2.98
C ILE A 148 11.06 -2.78 -3.65
N LEU A 149 11.90 -2.42 -4.63
CA LEU A 149 11.69 -1.23 -5.45
C LEU A 149 10.39 -1.33 -6.25
N ASN A 150 10.10 -2.47 -6.88
CA ASN A 150 8.87 -2.68 -7.65
C ASN A 150 7.61 -2.65 -6.77
N LEU A 151 7.70 -3.18 -5.55
CA LEU A 151 6.65 -3.03 -4.54
C LEU A 151 6.44 -1.55 -4.16
N ALA A 152 7.52 -0.79 -3.92
CA ALA A 152 7.42 0.63 -3.62
C ALA A 152 6.82 1.45 -4.77
N LEU A 153 7.02 1.04 -6.03
CA LEU A 153 6.33 1.62 -7.19
C LEU A 153 4.82 1.33 -7.15
N ALA A 154 4.41 0.12 -6.80
CA ALA A 154 3.00 -0.23 -6.65
C ALA A 154 2.33 0.56 -5.52
N ASP A 155 2.98 0.66 -4.37
CA ASP A 155 2.51 1.46 -3.24
C ASP A 155 2.48 2.96 -3.58
N LEU A 156 3.42 3.45 -4.39
CA LEU A 156 3.40 4.84 -4.86
C LEU A 156 2.16 5.11 -5.72
N VAL A 157 1.87 4.26 -6.70
CA VAL A 157 0.66 4.35 -7.54
C VAL A 157 -0.62 4.36 -6.68
N ILE A 158 -0.69 3.51 -5.64
CA ILE A 158 -1.83 3.49 -4.71
C ILE A 158 -1.91 4.80 -3.93
N SER A 159 -0.81 5.22 -3.31
CA SER A 159 -0.79 6.41 -2.44
C SER A 159 -0.98 7.73 -3.19
N THR A 160 -0.57 7.84 -4.46
CA THR A 160 -0.71 9.07 -5.26
C THR A 160 -2.04 9.16 -6.01
N THR A 161 -2.70 8.02 -6.24
CA THR A 161 -3.91 7.96 -7.07
C THR A 161 -5.09 7.42 -6.28
N VAL A 162 -5.03 6.17 -5.83
CA VAL A 162 -6.17 5.49 -5.21
C VAL A 162 -6.61 6.16 -3.90
N VAL A 163 -5.67 6.40 -2.98
CA VAL A 163 -5.96 6.97 -1.65
C VAL A 163 -6.53 8.39 -1.72
N PRO A 164 -5.98 9.36 -2.49
CA PRO A 164 -6.57 10.69 -2.58
C PRO A 164 -7.94 10.70 -3.24
N PHE A 165 -8.17 9.89 -4.28
CA PHE A 165 -9.50 9.77 -4.89
C PHE A 165 -10.51 9.09 -3.95
N ASN A 166 -10.06 8.21 -3.05
CA ASN A 166 -10.93 7.72 -1.98
C ASN A 166 -11.38 8.85 -1.05
N ALA A 167 -10.48 9.77 -0.69
CA ALA A 167 -10.85 10.94 0.12
C ALA A 167 -11.85 11.85 -0.60
N VAL A 168 -11.66 12.05 -1.91
CA VAL A 168 -12.62 12.77 -2.77
C VAL A 168 -13.99 12.10 -2.75
N GLY A 169 -14.04 10.76 -2.84
CA GLY A 169 -15.29 9.99 -2.75
C GLY A 169 -15.94 10.04 -1.36
N ALA A 170 -15.15 10.02 -0.29
CA ALA A 170 -15.68 10.15 1.07
C ALA A 170 -16.31 11.53 1.31
N LEU A 171 -15.78 12.59 0.70
CA LEU A 171 -16.29 13.97 0.85
C LEU A 171 -17.47 14.27 -0.10
N ASN A 172 -17.31 13.95 -1.38
CA ASN A 172 -18.24 14.37 -2.44
C ASN A 172 -19.23 13.27 -2.83
N GLY A 173 -18.98 12.03 -2.41
CA GLY A 173 -19.72 10.87 -2.88
C GLY A 173 -19.53 10.61 -4.36
N GLU A 174 -20.54 9.99 -4.93
CA GLU A 174 -20.58 9.57 -6.32
C GLU A 174 -20.50 10.72 -7.34
N VAL A 175 -20.91 11.94 -6.96
CA VAL A 175 -20.98 13.11 -7.86
C VAL A 175 -19.61 13.41 -8.47
N ALA A 176 -18.53 13.16 -7.74
CA ALA A 176 -17.16 13.35 -8.22
C ALA A 176 -16.77 12.37 -9.35
N PHE A 177 -17.45 11.23 -9.48
CA PHE A 177 -17.09 10.15 -10.41
C PHE A 177 -18.12 9.95 -11.53
N LEU A 178 -19.36 10.37 -11.31
CA LEU A 178 -20.45 10.19 -12.27
C LEU A 178 -20.51 11.26 -13.34
N ASN A 179 -20.02 12.47 -13.03
CA ASN A 179 -19.89 13.53 -14.01
C ASN A 179 -18.77 13.24 -15.03
N ASP A 180 -17.84 12.35 -14.68
CA ASP A 180 -16.74 11.91 -15.53
C ASP A 180 -16.55 10.38 -15.43
N ASN A 181 -17.29 9.65 -16.27
CA ASN A 181 -17.17 8.20 -16.38
C ASN A 181 -15.74 7.76 -16.70
N MET A 182 -14.91 8.59 -17.34
CA MET A 182 -13.52 8.26 -17.64
C MET A 182 -12.70 8.24 -16.35
N LEU A 183 -12.88 9.22 -15.46
CA LEU A 183 -12.20 9.24 -14.17
C LEU A 183 -12.50 7.98 -13.34
N CYS A 184 -13.78 7.61 -13.22
CA CYS A 184 -14.16 6.40 -12.48
C CYS A 184 -13.52 5.14 -13.04
N ASN A 185 -13.53 5.00 -14.37
CA ASN A 185 -12.88 3.88 -15.06
C ASN A 185 -11.37 3.87 -14.80
N VAL A 186 -10.68 5.00 -14.95
CA VAL A 186 -9.23 5.09 -14.70
C VAL A 186 -8.89 4.71 -13.25
N ILE A 187 -9.63 5.23 -12.28
CA ILE A 187 -9.38 4.91 -10.86
C ILE A 187 -9.61 3.43 -10.57
N GLY A 188 -10.69 2.85 -11.07
CA GLY A 188 -10.94 1.40 -10.94
C GLY A 188 -9.85 0.56 -11.61
N SER A 189 -9.43 0.93 -12.82
CA SER A 189 -8.38 0.26 -13.59
C SER A 189 -6.98 0.41 -13.03
N VAL A 190 -6.74 1.39 -12.18
CA VAL A 190 -5.46 1.53 -11.44
C VAL A 190 -5.53 0.79 -10.11
N CYS A 191 -6.66 0.90 -9.40
CA CYS A 191 -6.81 0.37 -8.05
C CYS A 191 -6.61 -1.14 -8.00
N ALA A 192 -7.42 -1.90 -8.73
CA ALA A 192 -7.41 -3.36 -8.62
C ALA A 192 -6.08 -4.00 -9.10
N PRO A 193 -5.48 -3.59 -10.24
CA PRO A 193 -4.17 -4.09 -10.66
C PRO A 193 -3.01 -3.70 -9.73
N ALA A 194 -2.99 -2.48 -9.18
CA ALA A 194 -1.92 -2.07 -8.27
C ALA A 194 -1.95 -2.85 -6.95
N CYS A 195 -3.15 -3.14 -6.43
CA CYS A 195 -3.33 -3.98 -5.25
C CYS A 195 -2.88 -5.43 -5.53
N MET A 196 -3.27 -5.98 -6.67
CA MET A 196 -2.85 -7.31 -7.12
C MET A 196 -1.33 -7.40 -7.32
N SER A 197 -0.73 -6.37 -7.91
CA SER A 197 0.73 -6.25 -8.10
C SER A 197 1.48 -6.28 -6.76
N SER A 198 0.95 -5.62 -5.74
CA SER A 198 1.54 -5.62 -4.39
C SER A 198 1.60 -7.02 -3.78
N MET A 199 0.51 -7.80 -3.92
CA MET A 199 0.45 -9.21 -3.47
C MET A 199 1.48 -10.09 -4.20
N TRP A 200 1.57 -9.96 -5.52
CA TRP A 200 2.53 -10.72 -6.33
C TRP A 200 3.97 -10.33 -6.04
N ASN A 201 4.26 -9.05 -5.81
CA ASN A 201 5.58 -8.61 -5.37
C ASN A 201 5.95 -9.24 -4.02
N MET A 202 5.05 -9.27 -3.03
CA MET A 202 5.30 -9.94 -1.75
C MET A 202 5.58 -11.45 -1.94
N CYS A 203 4.84 -12.11 -2.83
CA CYS A 203 5.06 -13.51 -3.20
C CYS A 203 6.46 -13.71 -3.79
N VAL A 204 6.82 -12.95 -4.82
CA VAL A 204 8.14 -13.08 -5.47
C VAL A 204 9.28 -12.70 -4.52
N ILE A 205 9.10 -11.71 -3.65
CA ILE A 205 10.06 -11.39 -2.58
C ILE A 205 10.29 -12.60 -1.68
N SER A 206 9.22 -13.28 -1.25
CA SER A 206 9.32 -14.46 -0.39
C SER A 206 10.07 -15.61 -1.09
N LEU A 207 9.76 -15.86 -2.37
CA LEU A 207 10.40 -16.90 -3.19
C LEU A 207 11.86 -16.57 -3.46
N ASN A 208 12.18 -15.31 -3.75
CA ASN A 208 13.55 -14.82 -3.91
C ASN A 208 14.37 -15.08 -2.65
N ARG A 209 13.83 -14.76 -1.46
CA ARG A 209 14.50 -15.03 -0.17
C ARG A 209 14.62 -16.51 0.12
N TYR A 210 13.59 -17.30 -0.20
CA TYR A 210 13.60 -18.75 -0.06
C TYR A 210 14.70 -19.38 -0.91
N ILE A 211 14.75 -19.05 -2.20
CA ILE A 211 15.76 -19.59 -3.12
C ILE A 211 17.17 -19.12 -2.72
N LEU A 212 17.34 -17.86 -2.29
CA LEU A 212 18.62 -17.35 -1.80
C LEU A 212 19.14 -18.16 -0.60
N ILE A 213 18.27 -18.48 0.37
CA ILE A 213 18.65 -19.15 1.62
C ILE A 213 18.76 -20.67 1.44
N CYS A 214 17.83 -21.27 0.70
CA CYS A 214 17.71 -22.72 0.60
C CYS A 214 18.48 -23.31 -0.59
N TYR A 215 18.63 -22.56 -1.69
CA TYR A 215 19.27 -23.00 -2.94
C TYR A 215 20.19 -21.93 -3.55
N PRO A 216 21.32 -21.57 -2.90
CA PRO A 216 22.19 -20.49 -3.36
C PRO A 216 22.77 -20.66 -4.77
N HIS A 217 22.97 -21.91 -5.21
CA HIS A 217 23.45 -22.24 -6.56
C HIS A 217 22.41 -21.85 -7.61
N LEU A 218 21.15 -22.21 -7.38
CA LEU A 218 20.03 -21.92 -8.26
C LEU A 218 19.69 -20.42 -8.26
N TYR A 219 19.88 -19.73 -7.13
CA TYR A 219 19.65 -18.29 -7.02
C TYR A 219 20.42 -17.51 -8.09
N LYS A 220 21.70 -17.83 -8.29
CA LYS A 220 22.56 -17.13 -9.26
C LYS A 220 22.13 -17.38 -10.71
N GLN A 221 21.48 -18.51 -10.99
CA GLN A 221 20.98 -18.85 -12.32
C GLN A 221 19.61 -18.22 -12.59
N LEU A 222 18.72 -18.21 -11.59
CA LEU A 222 17.35 -17.70 -11.74
C LEU A 222 17.25 -16.18 -11.61
N PHE A 223 18.02 -15.55 -10.72
CA PHE A 223 17.91 -14.12 -10.41
C PHE A 223 19.11 -13.35 -10.94
N THR A 224 19.11 -13.15 -12.26
CA THR A 224 19.96 -12.17 -12.96
C THR A 224 19.25 -10.81 -13.02
N PRO A 225 19.97 -9.70 -13.29
CA PRO A 225 19.33 -8.39 -13.45
C PRO A 225 18.22 -8.38 -14.52
N TRP A 226 18.47 -9.04 -15.66
CA TRP A 226 17.53 -9.11 -16.77
C TRP A 226 16.29 -9.97 -16.46
N SER A 227 16.49 -11.17 -15.92
CA SER A 227 15.36 -12.02 -15.51
C SER A 227 14.52 -11.34 -14.44
N THR A 228 15.16 -10.65 -13.48
CA THR A 228 14.46 -9.94 -12.41
C THR A 228 13.68 -8.73 -12.92
N PHE A 229 14.25 -7.96 -13.83
CA PHE A 229 13.54 -6.90 -14.54
C PHE A 229 12.32 -7.45 -15.27
N PHE A 230 12.49 -8.55 -16.01
CA PHE A 230 11.39 -9.20 -16.72
C PHE A 230 10.30 -9.71 -15.77
N ILE A 231 10.66 -10.31 -14.63
CA ILE A 231 9.69 -10.72 -13.60
C ILE A 231 8.91 -9.49 -13.08
N CYS A 232 9.60 -8.38 -12.77
CA CYS A 232 8.93 -7.15 -12.30
C CYS A 232 7.93 -6.63 -13.34
N PHE A 233 8.33 -6.59 -14.62
CA PHE A 233 7.46 -6.20 -15.72
C PHE A 233 6.26 -7.15 -15.89
N MET A 234 6.50 -8.47 -15.85
CA MET A 234 5.45 -9.49 -15.96
C MET A 234 4.42 -9.40 -14.86
N ILE A 235 4.80 -9.03 -13.62
CA ILE A 235 3.83 -8.80 -12.54
C ILE A 235 2.81 -7.74 -12.98
N TRP A 236 3.28 -6.58 -13.45
CA TRP A 236 2.40 -5.50 -13.89
C TRP A 236 1.56 -5.90 -15.10
N PHE A 237 2.18 -6.53 -16.09
CA PHE A 237 1.50 -6.99 -17.29
C PHE A 237 0.36 -7.97 -16.96
N LEU A 238 0.64 -9.00 -16.18
CA LEU A 238 -0.35 -10.03 -15.80
C LEU A 238 -1.46 -9.45 -14.91
N CYS A 239 -1.15 -8.51 -14.00
CA CYS A 239 -2.17 -7.87 -13.17
C CYS A 239 -3.14 -7.01 -13.99
N HIS A 240 -2.64 -6.26 -14.97
CA HIS A 240 -3.51 -5.50 -15.88
C HIS A 240 -4.28 -6.44 -16.80
N MET A 241 -3.65 -7.49 -17.32
CA MET A 241 -4.31 -8.49 -18.17
C MET A 241 -5.46 -9.19 -17.42
N ALA A 242 -5.28 -9.51 -16.14
CA ALA A 242 -6.33 -10.05 -15.28
C ALA A 242 -7.46 -9.05 -14.98
N HIS A 243 -7.27 -7.77 -15.25
CA HIS A 243 -8.27 -6.71 -15.04
C HIS A 243 -9.02 -6.31 -16.32
N ILE A 244 -8.45 -6.55 -17.51
CA ILE A 244 -9.10 -6.33 -18.81
C ILE A 244 -10.54 -6.89 -18.88
N PRO A 245 -10.86 -8.06 -18.29
CA PRO A 245 -12.23 -8.59 -18.27
C PRO A 245 -13.32 -7.62 -17.77
N ASN A 246 -13.01 -6.67 -16.89
CA ASN A 246 -13.96 -5.64 -16.43
C ASN A 246 -14.33 -4.61 -17.51
N HIS A 247 -13.55 -4.51 -18.58
CA HIS A 247 -13.80 -3.61 -19.70
C HIS A 247 -14.51 -4.29 -20.87
N VAL A 248 -14.45 -5.63 -20.94
CA VAL A 248 -15.00 -6.42 -22.06
C VAL A 248 -16.24 -7.24 -21.67
N GLY A 249 -16.82 -6.97 -20.49
CA GLY A 249 -18.16 -7.44 -20.11
C GLY A 249 -18.23 -8.66 -19.21
N TRP A 250 -17.10 -9.23 -18.74
CA TRP A 250 -17.15 -10.25 -17.67
C TRP A 250 -17.29 -9.60 -16.28
N GLY A 251 -16.76 -8.40 -16.10
CA GLY A 251 -17.00 -7.56 -14.94
C GLY A 251 -17.40 -6.16 -15.35
N LYS A 252 -17.59 -5.29 -14.37
CA LYS A 252 -17.95 -3.88 -14.58
C LYS A 252 -17.22 -3.01 -13.57
N ILE A 253 -16.69 -1.89 -14.02
CA ILE A 253 -16.15 -0.85 -13.12
C ILE A 253 -17.30 0.10 -12.78
N SER A 254 -17.56 0.27 -11.48
CA SER A 254 -18.61 1.14 -10.99
C SER A 254 -18.19 1.84 -9.71
N TRP A 255 -18.90 2.92 -9.39
CA TRP A 255 -18.80 3.55 -8.09
C TRP A 255 -19.31 2.59 -7.01
N ASN A 256 -18.48 2.30 -6.00
CA ASN A 256 -18.89 1.51 -4.86
C ASN A 256 -19.13 2.43 -3.64
N PRO A 257 -20.39 2.59 -3.18
CA PRO A 257 -20.72 3.47 -2.07
C PRO A 257 -20.18 2.98 -0.73
N ASP A 258 -20.00 1.68 -0.53
CA ASP A 258 -19.50 1.13 0.74
C ASP A 258 -17.99 1.40 0.93
N PHE A 259 -17.24 1.51 -0.17
CA PHE A 259 -15.79 1.78 -0.16
C PHE A 259 -15.40 3.20 -0.58
N TYR A 260 -16.38 4.03 -0.96
CA TYR A 260 -16.19 5.41 -1.41
C TYR A 260 -15.21 5.58 -2.57
N LEU A 261 -15.16 4.59 -3.48
CA LEU A 261 -14.20 4.55 -4.58
C LEU A 261 -14.79 3.79 -5.77
N CYS A 262 -14.30 4.12 -6.97
CA CYS A 262 -14.52 3.30 -8.15
C CYS A 262 -13.66 2.03 -8.14
N THR A 263 -14.30 0.88 -8.28
CA THR A 263 -13.65 -0.44 -8.32
C THR A 263 -14.51 -1.40 -9.14
N PHE A 264 -14.09 -2.66 -9.29
CA PHE A 264 -14.93 -3.68 -9.92
C PHE A 264 -16.16 -3.99 -9.06
N ASP A 265 -17.30 -4.18 -9.71
CA ASP A 265 -18.58 -4.44 -9.08
C ASP A 265 -18.69 -5.90 -8.65
N VAL A 266 -18.52 -6.10 -7.34
CA VAL A 266 -18.57 -7.41 -6.69
C VAL A 266 -19.98 -8.01 -6.74
N LEU A 267 -21.02 -7.17 -6.65
CA LEU A 267 -22.41 -7.61 -6.54
C LEU A 267 -22.99 -7.97 -7.90
N ASP A 268 -22.59 -7.24 -8.94
CA ASP A 268 -22.99 -7.51 -10.33
C ASP A 268 -22.34 -8.81 -10.85
N THR A 269 -21.06 -9.04 -10.52
CA THR A 269 -20.27 -10.12 -11.13
C THR A 269 -19.45 -10.94 -10.12
N HIS A 270 -20.15 -11.78 -9.35
CA HIS A 270 -19.55 -12.66 -8.34
C HIS A 270 -18.43 -13.58 -8.90
N SER A 271 -18.56 -14.03 -10.17
CA SER A 271 -17.55 -14.90 -10.80
C SER A 271 -16.21 -14.18 -11.02
N TYR A 272 -16.23 -12.91 -11.43
CA TYR A 272 -15.02 -12.10 -11.54
C TYR A 272 -14.39 -11.84 -10.17
N ALA A 273 -15.21 -11.53 -9.16
CA ALA A 273 -14.72 -11.32 -7.78
C ALA A 273 -14.01 -12.56 -7.24
N ILE A 274 -14.56 -13.77 -7.46
CA ILE A 274 -13.93 -15.04 -7.08
C ILE A 274 -12.60 -15.23 -7.84
N PHE A 275 -12.57 -14.96 -9.15
CA PHE A 275 -11.35 -15.01 -9.95
C PHE A 275 -10.27 -14.08 -9.40
N TYR A 276 -10.62 -12.81 -9.14
CA TYR A 276 -9.71 -11.81 -8.59
C TYR A 276 -9.15 -12.23 -7.24
N VAL A 277 -10.00 -12.73 -6.33
CA VAL A 277 -9.54 -13.20 -5.01
C VAL A 277 -8.64 -14.41 -5.14
N PHE A 278 -8.99 -15.38 -5.97
CA PHE A 278 -8.16 -16.58 -6.15
C PHE A 278 -6.79 -16.22 -6.72
N LEU A 279 -6.75 -15.49 -7.84
CA LEU A 279 -5.51 -15.16 -8.53
C LEU A 279 -4.70 -14.06 -7.83
N GLY A 280 -5.38 -13.05 -7.29
CA GLY A 280 -4.75 -11.86 -6.72
C GLY A 280 -4.49 -11.95 -5.22
N VAL A 281 -5.14 -12.84 -4.49
CA VAL A 281 -4.98 -12.97 -3.03
C VAL A 281 -4.53 -14.37 -2.64
N LEU A 282 -5.32 -15.41 -2.94
CA LEU A 282 -5.07 -16.77 -2.41
C LEU A 282 -3.80 -17.40 -2.99
N LEU A 283 -3.59 -17.31 -4.30
CA LEU A 283 -2.43 -17.90 -4.94
C LEU A 283 -1.11 -17.23 -4.48
N PRO A 284 -0.97 -15.88 -4.47
CA PRO A 284 0.17 -15.21 -3.86
C PRO A 284 0.36 -15.56 -2.38
N LEU A 285 -0.73 -15.63 -1.61
CA LEU A 285 -0.68 -15.99 -0.18
C LEU A 285 -0.06 -17.36 0.04
N VAL A 286 -0.48 -18.37 -0.73
CA VAL A 286 0.10 -19.72 -0.68
C VAL A 286 1.60 -19.68 -0.97
N GLY A 287 2.01 -18.94 -2.01
CA GLY A 287 3.43 -18.76 -2.35
C GLY A 287 4.24 -18.12 -1.23
N VAL A 288 3.69 -17.08 -0.60
CA VAL A 288 4.31 -16.40 0.55
C VAL A 288 4.48 -17.33 1.74
N LEU A 289 3.40 -18.01 2.13
CA LEU A 289 3.40 -18.94 3.26
C LEU A 289 4.40 -20.07 3.02
N TYR A 290 4.37 -20.67 1.82
CA TYR A 290 5.33 -21.69 1.44
C TYR A 290 6.78 -21.21 1.55
N GLY A 291 7.09 -20.03 1.02
CA GLY A 291 8.44 -19.45 1.06
C GLY A 291 8.94 -19.27 2.50
N TYR A 292 8.16 -18.63 3.37
CA TYR A 292 8.59 -18.34 4.74
C TYR A 292 8.59 -19.56 5.66
N VAL A 293 7.62 -20.47 5.51
CA VAL A 293 7.61 -21.74 6.25
C VAL A 293 8.86 -22.57 5.89
N SER A 294 9.21 -22.63 4.60
CA SER A 294 10.40 -23.35 4.15
C SER A 294 11.70 -22.71 4.65
N ILE A 295 11.79 -21.37 4.65
CA ILE A 295 12.92 -20.64 5.27
C ILE A 295 13.04 -20.99 6.76
N PHE A 296 11.92 -21.00 7.49
CA PHE A 296 11.91 -21.29 8.92
C PHE A 296 12.46 -22.70 9.22
N PHE A 297 12.00 -23.71 8.50
CA PHE A 297 12.49 -25.08 8.66
C PHE A 297 13.97 -25.21 8.29
N LYS A 298 14.42 -24.60 7.18
CA LYS A 298 15.84 -24.61 6.77
C LYS A 298 16.72 -23.97 7.84
N VAL A 299 16.34 -22.79 8.35
CA VAL A 299 17.11 -22.06 9.38
C VAL A 299 17.15 -22.84 10.69
N ARG A 300 16.05 -23.51 11.09
CA ARG A 300 16.05 -24.39 12.27
C ARG A 300 16.99 -25.58 12.09
N ALA A 301 16.93 -26.29 10.97
CA ALA A 301 17.79 -27.43 10.68
C ALA A 301 19.28 -27.05 10.73
N VAL A 302 19.66 -25.94 10.09
CA VAL A 302 21.04 -25.41 10.12
C VAL A 302 21.48 -25.07 11.54
N LYS A 303 20.63 -24.39 12.34
CA LYS A 303 20.97 -24.06 13.73
C LYS A 303 21.20 -25.31 14.58
N ILE A 304 20.40 -26.36 14.39
CA ILE A 304 20.57 -27.64 15.08
C ILE A 304 21.88 -28.30 14.69
N SER A 305 22.17 -28.41 13.38
CA SER A 305 23.41 -28.97 12.86
C SER A 305 24.65 -28.23 13.38
N VAL A 306 24.65 -26.89 13.38
CA VAL A 306 25.76 -26.09 13.90
C VAL A 306 25.95 -26.29 15.41
N ARG A 307 24.85 -26.43 16.18
CA ARG A 307 24.94 -26.73 17.62
C ARG A 307 25.52 -28.12 17.88
N GLN A 308 25.15 -29.12 17.07
CA GLN A 308 25.69 -30.48 17.15
C GLN A 308 27.19 -30.51 16.82
N HIS A 309 27.62 -29.85 15.73
CA HIS A 309 29.05 -29.75 15.38
C HIS A 309 29.86 -29.02 16.47
N ARG A 310 29.33 -27.95 17.05
CA ARG A 310 29.99 -27.28 18.19
C ARG A 310 30.11 -28.19 19.41
N ARG A 311 29.07 -28.95 19.74
CA ARG A 311 29.11 -29.92 20.84
C ARG A 311 30.14 -31.03 20.57
N GLY A 312 30.14 -31.62 19.38
CA GLY A 312 31.12 -32.64 18.98
C GLY A 312 32.57 -32.12 19.07
N ALA A 313 32.83 -30.91 18.55
CA ALA A 313 34.17 -30.31 18.60
C ALA A 313 34.64 -29.94 20.03
N VAL A 314 33.73 -29.66 20.96
CA VAL A 314 34.06 -29.44 22.37
C VAL A 314 34.40 -30.78 23.05
N LEU A 315 33.60 -31.82 22.79
CA LEU A 315 33.85 -33.16 23.33
C LEU A 315 35.21 -33.72 22.84
N GLU A 316 35.52 -33.56 21.54
CA GLU A 316 36.81 -33.98 20.98
C GLU A 316 38.01 -33.23 21.61
N LYS A 317 37.83 -31.96 21.99
CA LYS A 317 38.88 -31.17 22.68
C LYS A 317 39.12 -31.59 24.13
N VAL A 318 38.07 -32.08 24.81
CA VAL A 318 38.18 -32.60 26.19
C VAL A 318 38.92 -33.94 26.18
N GLU A 319 38.62 -34.81 25.21
CA GLU A 319 39.25 -36.13 25.09
C GLU A 319 40.74 -36.05 24.73
N LYS A 320 41.15 -35.06 23.91
CA LYS A 320 42.55 -34.86 23.51
C LYS A 320 43.43 -34.10 24.52
N HIS A 321 42.89 -33.61 25.65
CA HIS A 321 43.69 -32.97 26.70
C HIS A 321 44.58 -33.95 27.50
N GLY A 322 44.54 -35.26 27.20
CA GLY A 322 45.48 -36.26 27.74
C GLY A 322 46.79 -36.42 26.95
N SER A 323 47.01 -35.71 25.85
CA SER A 323 48.27 -35.80 25.09
C SER A 323 48.72 -34.45 24.52
N THR A 324 49.87 -33.99 25.01
CA THR A 324 50.61 -32.82 24.50
C THR A 324 51.05 -33.05 23.06
N SER A 325 50.36 -32.41 22.11
CA SER A 325 50.98 -32.05 20.83
C SER A 325 50.29 -30.87 20.17
N THR A 326 51.03 -29.78 20.11
CA THR A 326 50.81 -28.59 19.29
C THR A 326 50.64 -28.95 17.81
N LYS A 327 49.46 -28.65 17.24
CA LYS A 327 49.33 -28.15 15.86
C LYS A 327 47.98 -27.44 15.72
N SER A 328 48.06 -26.12 15.71
CA SER A 328 46.96 -25.21 15.39
C SER A 328 46.41 -25.54 14.01
N LYS A 329 45.29 -26.26 13.96
CA LYS A 329 44.45 -26.33 12.75
C LYS A 329 43.46 -25.18 12.81
N ARG A 330 43.56 -24.29 11.82
CA ARG A 330 42.61 -23.20 11.54
C ARG A 330 41.18 -23.71 11.71
N PRO A 331 40.25 -22.90 12.25
CA PRO A 331 38.86 -23.32 12.39
C PRO A 331 38.34 -23.68 10.99
N VAL A 332 37.99 -24.95 10.78
CA VAL A 332 37.18 -25.36 9.64
C VAL A 332 35.88 -24.61 9.80
N GLN A 333 35.79 -23.47 9.12
CA GLN A 333 34.57 -22.71 8.99
C GLN A 333 33.71 -23.52 8.04
N THR A 334 33.07 -24.57 8.57
CA THR A 334 32.18 -25.41 7.82
C THR A 334 31.15 -24.49 7.17
N GLN A 335 31.19 -24.41 5.85
CA GLN A 335 30.27 -23.65 5.00
C GLN A 335 28.85 -24.26 5.05
N VAL A 336 28.30 -24.48 6.25
CA VAL A 336 27.01 -25.18 6.46
C VAL A 336 25.83 -24.33 6.01
N ALA A 337 26.02 -23.02 5.84
CA ALA A 337 24.98 -22.12 5.37
C ALA A 337 25.57 -21.19 4.30
N GLY A 338 25.24 -21.45 3.04
CA GLY A 338 25.51 -20.53 1.92
C GLY A 338 24.71 -19.21 1.99
N PHE A 339 24.27 -18.80 3.18
CA PHE A 339 23.50 -17.59 3.46
C PHE A 339 24.00 -16.92 4.75
N THR A 340 23.91 -15.60 4.82
CA THR A 340 24.43 -14.79 5.92
C THR A 340 23.38 -14.56 7.01
N ARG A 341 23.83 -14.08 8.19
CA ARG A 341 22.89 -13.60 9.22
C ARG A 341 22.09 -12.38 8.76
N GLU A 342 22.62 -11.60 7.82
CA GLU A 342 21.92 -10.44 7.28
C GLU A 342 20.74 -10.87 6.41
N ASP A 343 20.92 -11.92 5.60
CA ASP A 343 19.85 -12.51 4.77
C ASP A 343 18.67 -12.99 5.63
N ILE A 344 18.95 -13.61 6.78
CA ILE A 344 17.92 -14.04 7.74
C ILE A 344 17.20 -12.85 8.36
N ARG A 345 17.93 -11.78 8.73
CA ARG A 345 17.30 -10.56 9.29
C ARG A 345 16.41 -9.90 8.25
N LEU A 346 16.88 -9.78 7.01
CA LEU A 346 16.11 -9.24 5.91
C LEU A 346 14.86 -10.10 5.63
N ALA A 347 14.99 -11.43 5.55
CA ALA A 347 13.84 -12.32 5.40
C ALA A 347 12.82 -12.16 6.55
N LYS A 348 13.28 -11.99 7.80
CA LYS A 348 12.40 -11.70 8.94
C LYS A 348 11.69 -10.34 8.78
N THR A 349 12.40 -9.30 8.39
CA THR A 349 11.83 -7.98 8.08
C THR A 349 10.74 -8.08 7.03
N LEU A 350 11.01 -8.79 5.94
CA LEU A 350 10.07 -8.96 4.82
C LEU A 350 8.87 -9.82 5.22
N PHE A 351 9.04 -10.80 6.11
CA PHE A 351 7.92 -11.55 6.69
C PHE A 351 7.03 -10.65 7.56
N VAL A 352 7.62 -9.78 8.38
CA VAL A 352 6.86 -8.80 9.18
C VAL A 352 6.10 -7.84 8.26
N ALA A 353 6.73 -7.35 7.19
CA ALA A 353 6.07 -6.52 6.19
C ALA A 353 4.86 -7.23 5.57
N PHE A 354 5.02 -8.48 5.16
CA PHE A 354 3.91 -9.29 4.66
C PHE A 354 2.81 -9.53 5.72
N ALA A 355 3.16 -9.85 6.96
CA ALA A 355 2.18 -10.11 8.01
C ALA A 355 1.33 -8.88 8.31
N VAL A 356 1.96 -7.69 8.39
CA VAL A 356 1.24 -6.41 8.53
C VAL A 356 0.34 -6.18 7.33
N PHE A 357 0.87 -6.38 6.12
CA PHE A 357 0.10 -6.26 4.89
C PHE A 357 -1.14 -7.17 4.91
N PHE A 358 -0.98 -8.45 5.23
CA PHE A 358 -2.09 -9.40 5.26
C PHE A 358 -3.13 -9.02 6.33
N LEU A 359 -2.70 -8.63 7.53
CA LEU A 359 -3.61 -8.22 8.60
C LEU A 359 -4.40 -6.94 8.22
N CYS A 360 -3.77 -6.00 7.53
CA CYS A 360 -4.42 -4.78 7.08
C CYS A 360 -5.43 -5.02 5.95
N TRP A 361 -5.16 -5.97 5.06
CA TRP A 361 -6.01 -6.28 3.90
C TRP A 361 -7.08 -7.33 4.17
N LEU A 362 -6.90 -8.18 5.18
CA LEU A 362 -7.83 -9.27 5.49
C LEU A 362 -9.28 -8.80 5.72
N PRO A 363 -9.55 -7.74 6.52
CA PRO A 363 -10.92 -7.26 6.71
C PRO A 363 -11.57 -6.83 5.39
N PHE A 364 -10.83 -6.12 4.52
CA PHE A 364 -11.32 -5.70 3.22
C PHE A 364 -11.62 -6.90 2.31
N ALA A 365 -10.72 -7.88 2.25
CA ALA A 365 -10.92 -9.09 1.45
C ALA A 365 -12.16 -9.88 1.90
N LEU A 366 -12.41 -9.97 3.21
CA LEU A 366 -13.61 -10.63 3.74
C LEU A 366 -14.89 -9.87 3.38
N LEU A 367 -14.87 -8.53 3.41
CA LEU A 367 -16.02 -7.72 2.96
C LEU A 367 -16.28 -7.83 1.46
N VAL A 368 -15.24 -7.99 0.64
CA VAL A 368 -15.42 -8.24 -0.80
C VAL A 368 -16.02 -9.63 -1.04
N LEU A 369 -15.64 -10.66 -0.28
CA LEU A 369 -16.12 -12.02 -0.53
C LEU A 369 -17.47 -12.36 0.10
N PHE A 370 -17.67 -11.88 1.33
CA PHE A 370 -18.77 -12.28 2.19
C PHE A 370 -19.58 -11.08 2.66
N GLY A 371 -19.23 -9.88 2.21
CA GLY A 371 -19.91 -8.67 2.61
C GLY A 371 -21.37 -8.71 2.20
N GLN A 372 -22.24 -8.51 3.18
CA GLN A 372 -23.65 -8.26 2.95
C GLN A 372 -23.91 -6.82 3.34
N PRO A 373 -23.87 -5.85 2.40
CA PRO A 373 -23.94 -4.42 2.70
C PRO A 373 -25.17 -4.00 3.51
N ARG A 374 -26.23 -4.81 3.46
CA ARG A 374 -27.48 -4.60 4.20
C ARG A 374 -27.43 -5.05 5.66
N ILE A 375 -26.56 -6.00 6.00
CA ILE A 375 -26.49 -6.60 7.34
C ILE A 375 -25.27 -6.10 8.10
N ILE A 376 -24.17 -5.88 7.40
CA ILE A 376 -22.91 -5.46 7.99
C ILE A 376 -22.96 -3.96 8.32
N PRO A 377 -22.74 -3.55 9.58
CA PRO A 377 -22.69 -2.14 9.96
C PRO A 377 -21.66 -1.35 9.13
N LYS A 378 -22.04 -0.14 8.71
CA LYS A 378 -21.22 0.70 7.82
C LYS A 378 -19.86 1.10 8.41
N TRP A 379 -19.75 1.21 9.73
CA TRP A 379 -18.47 1.47 10.38
C TRP A 379 -17.44 0.36 10.14
N ILE A 380 -17.86 -0.90 9.90
CA ILE A 380 -16.93 -2.01 9.59
C ILE A 380 -16.26 -1.77 8.24
N TYR A 381 -17.00 -1.30 7.24
CA TYR A 381 -16.44 -0.91 5.94
C TYR A 381 -15.44 0.24 6.10
N VAL A 382 -15.77 1.25 6.92
CA VAL A 382 -14.85 2.37 7.21
C VAL A 382 -13.56 1.89 7.89
N VAL A 383 -13.66 0.99 8.87
CA VAL A 383 -12.48 0.42 9.55
C VAL A 383 -11.65 -0.44 8.61
N ALA A 384 -12.28 -1.28 7.79
CA ALA A 384 -11.56 -2.08 6.79
C ALA A 384 -10.81 -1.20 5.79
N MET A 385 -11.42 -0.09 5.37
CA MET A 385 -10.79 0.89 4.48
C MET A 385 -9.61 1.60 5.14
N PHE A 386 -9.77 2.03 6.40
CA PHE A 386 -8.69 2.57 7.22
C PHE A 386 -7.48 1.64 7.24
N MET A 387 -7.71 0.35 7.50
CA MET A 387 -6.64 -0.65 7.59
C MET A 387 -5.97 -0.88 6.22
N ALA A 388 -6.76 -1.08 5.16
CA ALA A 388 -6.25 -1.37 3.83
C ALA A 388 -5.41 -0.20 3.26
N HIS A 389 -5.84 1.06 3.47
CA HIS A 389 -5.16 2.21 2.88
C HIS A 389 -3.95 2.66 3.72
N GLY A 390 -4.02 2.50 5.05
CA GLY A 390 -2.89 2.74 5.95
C GLY A 390 -1.69 1.82 5.66
N ASN A 391 -1.92 0.63 5.09
CA ASN A 391 -0.87 -0.31 4.71
C ASN A 391 0.18 0.27 3.75
N SER A 392 -0.23 1.11 2.78
CA SER A 392 0.67 1.68 1.76
C SER A 392 1.82 2.49 2.38
N ALA A 393 1.62 3.03 3.58
CA ALA A 393 2.62 3.78 4.36
C ALA A 393 3.48 2.91 5.29
N MET A 394 3.13 1.65 5.51
CA MET A 394 3.79 0.79 6.50
C MET A 394 5.13 0.23 6.00
N ASN A 395 5.24 -0.09 4.71
CA ASN A 395 6.44 -0.71 4.13
C ASN A 395 7.72 0.11 4.41
N PRO A 396 7.77 1.43 4.11
CA PRO A 396 8.92 2.27 4.45
C PRO A 396 9.26 2.30 5.96
N ILE A 397 8.23 2.38 6.82
CA ILE A 397 8.39 2.40 8.28
C ILE A 397 9.04 1.10 8.75
N ILE A 398 8.52 -0.04 8.28
CA ILE A 398 9.03 -1.36 8.62
C ILE A 398 10.48 -1.50 8.18
N TYR A 399 10.85 -1.05 6.98
CA TYR A 399 12.23 -1.12 6.50
C TYR A 399 13.17 -0.23 7.34
N GLY A 400 12.77 1.01 7.65
CA GLY A 400 13.58 1.93 8.47
C GLY A 400 13.77 1.46 9.92
N MET A 401 12.77 0.82 10.52
CA MET A 401 12.88 0.31 11.90
C MET A 401 13.71 -0.97 11.96
N SER A 402 13.48 -1.90 11.03
CA SER A 402 13.98 -3.28 11.16
C SER A 402 15.31 -3.52 10.44
N ASN A 403 15.71 -2.69 9.46
CA ASN A 403 16.92 -2.88 8.69
C ASN A 403 17.89 -1.70 8.83
N LYS A 404 19.06 -1.96 9.44
CA LYS A 404 20.12 -0.95 9.66
C LYS A 404 20.59 -0.29 8.35
N LYS A 405 20.76 -1.07 7.27
CA LYS A 405 21.23 -0.55 5.98
C LYS A 405 20.20 0.38 5.34
N PHE A 406 18.91 0.05 5.43
CA PHE A 406 17.84 0.95 4.99
C PHE A 406 17.79 2.23 5.83
N ARG A 407 17.88 2.11 7.16
CA ARG A 407 17.89 3.29 8.06
C ARG A 407 19.07 4.23 7.78
N GLU A 408 20.24 3.68 7.55
CA GLU A 408 21.42 4.46 7.16
C GLU A 408 21.23 5.10 5.79
N GLY A 409 20.65 4.36 4.83
CA GLY A 409 20.28 4.88 3.52
C GLY A 409 19.30 6.05 3.61
N TYR A 410 18.24 5.92 4.41
CA TYR A 410 17.26 6.99 4.66
C TYR A 410 17.94 8.24 5.20
N ARG A 411 18.86 8.07 6.17
CA ARG A 411 19.63 9.18 6.74
C ARG A 411 20.54 9.85 5.70
N ARG A 412 21.14 9.09 4.77
CA ARG A 412 21.99 9.64 3.71
C ARG A 412 21.17 10.43 2.69
N VAL A 413 20.05 9.88 2.24
CA VAL A 413 19.12 10.55 1.33
C VAL A 413 18.58 11.84 1.96
N ALA A 414 18.15 11.80 3.23
CA ALA A 414 17.66 12.97 3.93
C ALA A 414 18.72 14.08 4.14
N LYS A 415 20.01 13.73 4.19
CA LYS A 415 21.12 14.69 4.28
C LYS A 415 21.60 15.18 2.92
N CYS A 416 20.96 14.77 1.82
CA CYS A 416 21.39 15.04 0.45
C CYS A 416 22.89 14.77 0.22
N SER A 417 23.46 13.78 0.92
CA SER A 417 24.89 13.48 0.82
C SER A 417 25.11 12.55 -0.36
N PRO A 418 25.69 13.04 -1.49
CA PRO A 418 25.99 12.20 -2.63
C PRO A 418 27.12 11.25 -2.26
N ASN A 419 27.15 10.05 -2.86
CA ASN A 419 28.22 9.09 -2.68
C ASN A 419 29.61 9.73 -2.91
N THR A 420 30.36 9.96 -1.85
CA THR A 420 31.83 9.91 -1.92
C THR A 420 32.24 8.59 -1.29
N VAL A 421 32.55 7.62 -2.15
CA VAL A 421 33.35 6.47 -1.75
C VAL A 421 34.77 6.98 -1.58
N SER A 422 35.18 7.30 -0.34
CA SER A 422 36.57 7.11 0.03
C SER A 422 36.75 5.63 0.37
N SER A 423 37.27 4.87 -0.58
CA SER A 423 38.01 3.65 -0.26
C SER A 423 39.27 4.11 0.49
N GLY A 424 39.20 4.15 1.82
CA GLY A 424 40.37 4.29 2.66
C GLY A 424 41.13 2.96 2.70
N ALA A 425 42.04 2.79 1.74
CA ALA A 425 43.28 2.07 1.99
C ALA A 425 44.32 3.09 2.48
N GLU A 426 45.01 2.70 3.55
CA GLU A 426 46.31 3.21 4.03
C GLU A 426 46.38 4.58 4.75
N GLY A 427 47.07 4.52 5.90
CA GLY A 427 47.96 5.61 6.30
C GLY A 427 47.46 6.53 7.41
N SER A 428 47.39 6.03 8.63
CA SER A 428 47.62 6.87 9.81
C SER A 428 49.03 7.48 9.72
N SER A 429 49.16 8.75 9.35
CA SER A 429 50.37 9.53 9.63
C SER A 429 50.12 11.04 9.55
N LEU A 430 50.24 11.66 10.73
CA LEU A 430 50.71 13.02 11.03
C LEU A 430 50.18 14.24 10.25
N ALA A 431 49.51 15.11 11.02
CA ALA A 431 49.28 16.51 10.71
C ALA A 431 50.60 17.28 10.46
N PRO A 432 50.65 18.23 9.50
CA PRO A 432 51.72 19.22 9.47
C PRO A 432 51.27 20.51 10.16
N LYS A 433 52.06 20.90 11.18
CA LYS A 433 52.09 22.24 11.77
C LYS A 433 52.45 23.27 10.70
N LYS A 434 51.79 24.43 10.76
CA LYS A 434 52.19 25.66 10.08
C LYS A 434 53.60 26.08 10.54
N HIS A 435 54.48 26.33 9.59
CA HIS A 435 55.58 27.27 9.76
C HIS A 435 55.80 28.01 8.44
N GLU A 436 55.59 29.32 8.49
CA GLU A 436 56.13 30.28 7.52
C GLU A 436 57.65 30.28 7.61
N THR A 437 58.35 30.40 6.48
CA THR A 437 59.31 31.49 6.21
C THR A 437 59.97 31.39 4.83
N LEU A 438 59.99 32.56 4.16
CA LEU A 438 61.01 33.16 3.30
C LEU A 438 61.59 32.44 2.05
N SER A 439 61.30 33.08 0.91
CA SER A 439 62.22 33.55 -0.15
C SER A 439 63.49 32.74 -0.46
N ASN A 440 63.65 32.29 -1.71
CA ASN A 440 64.44 33.04 -2.72
C ASN A 440 64.67 32.25 -4.02
N SER A 441 64.40 32.94 -5.14
CA SER A 441 65.29 33.11 -6.29
C SER A 441 65.46 32.01 -7.36
N LYS A 442 65.32 32.51 -8.60
CA LYS A 442 66.12 32.27 -9.83
C LYS A 442 65.66 31.22 -10.86
N GLN A 443 65.07 31.79 -11.93
CA GLN A 443 65.20 31.46 -13.35
C GLN A 443 66.49 30.72 -13.78
N ARG A 444 66.36 29.69 -14.64
CA ARG A 444 66.95 29.66 -16.00
C ARG A 444 66.55 28.42 -16.85
N MET A 445 65.99 28.72 -18.03
CA MET A 445 66.13 28.15 -19.40
C MET A 445 66.43 26.64 -19.66
N HIS A 446 65.47 25.97 -20.36
CA HIS A 446 65.49 25.20 -21.65
C HIS A 446 66.71 24.36 -22.12
N PRO A 447 66.59 23.44 -23.13
CA PRO A 447 65.45 22.64 -23.65
C PRO A 447 65.80 21.16 -24.03
N SER A 448 64.81 20.46 -24.63
CA SER A 448 64.88 19.31 -25.57
C SER A 448 64.78 17.86 -25.02
N LEU A 449 63.70 17.14 -25.37
CA LEU A 449 63.66 16.09 -26.41
C LEU A 449 62.31 15.33 -26.41
N SER A 450 61.85 15.03 -27.61
CA SER A 450 60.61 14.36 -28.04
C SER A 450 60.47 12.89 -27.60
N VAL A 451 59.23 12.36 -27.54
CA VAL A 451 58.70 11.30 -28.44
C VAL A 451 57.25 10.91 -28.05
N ASN A 452 56.45 10.69 -29.11
CA ASN A 452 55.02 10.35 -29.23
C ASN A 452 54.52 9.07 -28.53
N ALA A 453 53.21 9.05 -28.21
CA ALA A 453 52.24 8.00 -28.63
C ALA A 453 50.80 8.41 -28.19
N SER A 454 49.99 8.95 -29.11
CA SER A 454 48.89 8.25 -29.82
C SER A 454 47.57 8.10 -29.03
N PHE A 455 46.67 9.08 -29.23
CA PHE A 455 45.21 9.00 -29.08
C PHE A 455 44.59 8.59 -30.44
N ARG A 456 43.59 7.71 -30.44
CA ARG A 456 42.58 7.64 -31.52
C ARG A 456 41.18 7.37 -30.95
N ASN A 457 40.35 8.40 -31.00
CA ASN A 457 38.90 8.29 -31.13
C ASN A 457 38.56 8.08 -32.62
N ALA A 458 37.53 7.31 -32.91
CA ALA A 458 36.79 7.44 -34.17
C ALA A 458 35.33 7.03 -33.96
N SER A 459 34.47 8.03 -34.14
CA SER A 459 33.02 8.01 -34.25
C SER A 459 32.61 7.93 -35.73
N LEU A 460 31.48 7.27 -35.98
CA LEU A 460 30.44 7.55 -37.00
C LEU A 460 30.85 7.64 -38.49
N ASN A 461 30.18 6.83 -39.32
CA ASN A 461 29.97 7.10 -40.75
C ASN A 461 28.49 6.87 -41.12
N PRO A 462 27.89 7.70 -41.99
CA PRO A 462 26.51 7.57 -42.48
C PRO A 462 26.41 6.87 -43.85
N ALA A 463 25.18 6.44 -44.15
CA ALA A 463 24.50 6.21 -45.43
C ALA A 463 25.29 5.99 -46.73
N GLU A 464 25.03 4.84 -47.35
CA GLU A 464 24.57 4.71 -48.74
C GLU A 464 23.57 3.54 -48.83
#